data_AF-A0A085WGQ7-F1
#
_entry.id   AF-A0A085WGQ7-F1
#
_cell.length_a   1.000
_cell.length_b   1.000
_cell.length_c   1.000
_cell.angle_alpha   90.00
_cell.angle_beta   90.00
_cell.angle_gamma   90.00
#
_symmetry.space_group_name_H-M   'P 1'
#
loop_
_entity.id
_entity.type
_entity.pdbx_description
1 polymer ?
#
loop_
_entity_poly.entity_id
_entity_poly.type
_entity_poly.pdbx_seq_one_letter_code
_entity_poly.pdbx_strand_id
1 'polypeptide(L)'
;MMLQQEQEQEQEQQEQRLEDEVDVLFFEIGDRLYGTDASQVLRIERALPEDLSVPSLGELRRGRRALVFSTSQGEAHLKVDVVHAVRPILIANLRQLPPAVNAAPFTIGACLDQTRLVLLIDLVETARTQGRH
;
A
#
# COMPACT_ATOMS: atom_id res chain seq x y z
N MET A 1 45.34 -1.83 -4.35
CA MET A 1 44.60 -2.89 -3.64
C MET A 1 43.36 -2.33 -2.92
N MET A 2 43.43 -1.18 -2.22
CA MET A 2 42.22 -0.57 -1.60
C MET A 2 41.15 -0.12 -2.60
N LEU A 3 41.51 0.49 -3.74
CA LEU A 3 40.56 0.94 -4.77
C LEU A 3 39.72 -0.17 -5.41
N GLN A 4 40.20 -1.42 -5.36
CA GLN A 4 39.50 -2.57 -5.94
C GLN A 4 38.41 -3.09 -5.00
N GLN A 5 38.67 -3.06 -3.68
CA GLN A 5 37.68 -3.43 -2.66
C GLN A 5 36.54 -2.42 -2.53
N GLU A 6 36.81 -1.12 -2.70
CA GLU A 6 35.75 -0.09 -2.68
C GLU A 6 34.81 -0.23 -3.88
N GLN A 7 35.33 -0.56 -5.06
CA GLN A 7 34.51 -0.76 -6.27
C GLN A 7 33.64 -2.03 -6.19
N GLU A 8 34.17 -3.13 -5.64
CA GLU A 8 33.41 -4.36 -5.46
C GLU A 8 32.27 -4.19 -4.43
N GLN A 9 32.51 -3.45 -3.33
CA GLN A 9 31.49 -3.13 -2.34
C GLN A 9 30.38 -2.23 -2.88
N GLU A 10 30.71 -1.25 -3.73
CA GLU A 10 29.72 -0.40 -4.38
C GLU A 10 28.86 -1.20 -5.37
N GLN A 11 29.46 -2.15 -6.10
CA GLN A 11 28.74 -3.04 -7.02
C GLN A 11 27.77 -3.97 -6.29
N GLU A 12 28.21 -4.64 -5.22
CA GLU A 12 27.36 -5.53 -4.42
C GLU A 12 26.20 -4.78 -3.75
N GLN A 13 26.44 -3.56 -3.24
CA GLN A 13 25.38 -2.72 -2.67
C GLN A 13 24.38 -2.19 -3.71
N GLN A 14 24.81 -2.06 -4.96
CA GLN A 14 23.97 -1.61 -6.07
C GLN A 14 23.14 -2.77 -6.62
N GLU A 15 23.69 -3.99 -6.66
CA GLU A 15 22.96 -5.22 -6.98
C GLU A 15 21.94 -5.59 -5.89
N GLN A 16 22.29 -5.48 -4.60
CA GLN A 16 21.34 -5.70 -3.50
C GLN A 16 20.16 -4.71 -3.56
N ARG A 17 20.41 -3.43 -3.86
CA ARG A 17 19.33 -2.44 -4.04
C ARG A 17 18.40 -2.73 -5.22
N LEU A 18 18.87 -3.50 -6.21
CA LEU A 18 18.04 -3.93 -7.35
C LEU A 18 17.17 -5.15 -6.99
N GLU A 19 17.49 -5.85 -5.90
CA GLU A 19 16.75 -7.01 -5.38
C GLU A 19 15.86 -6.69 -4.18
N ASP A 20 15.89 -5.45 -3.67
CA ASP A 20 15.02 -5.05 -2.57
C ASP A 20 13.54 -5.13 -2.99
N GLU A 21 12.77 -5.93 -2.26
CA GLU A 21 11.34 -6.16 -2.45
C GLU A 21 10.53 -5.69 -1.23
N VAL A 22 9.29 -5.27 -1.49
CA VAL A 22 8.29 -5.02 -0.45
C VAL A 22 7.06 -5.89 -0.69
N ASP A 23 6.51 -6.45 0.37
CA ASP A 23 5.28 -7.23 0.32
C ASP A 23 4.07 -6.31 0.27
N VAL A 24 3.34 -6.33 -0.84
CA VAL A 24 2.15 -5.50 -1.04
C VAL A 24 0.90 -6.36 -0.99
N LEU A 25 -0.04 -6.02 -0.10
CA LEU A 25 -1.39 -6.56 -0.12
C LEU A 25 -2.24 -5.81 -1.16
N PHE A 26 -2.77 -6.54 -2.14
CA PHE A 26 -3.64 -5.98 -3.17
C PHE A 26 -5.11 -6.11 -2.79
N PHE A 27 -5.91 -5.07 -3.01
CA PHE A 27 -7.34 -5.06 -2.70
C PHE A 27 -8.11 -4.07 -3.59
N GLU A 28 -9.43 -4.21 -3.63
CA GLU A 28 -10.31 -3.35 -4.44
C GLU A 28 -11.28 -2.54 -3.57
N ILE A 29 -11.51 -1.30 -3.98
CA ILE A 29 -12.62 -0.45 -3.52
C ILE A 29 -13.28 0.11 -4.79
N GLY A 30 -14.55 -0.22 -4.98
CA GLY A 30 -15.30 0.07 -6.20
C GLY A 30 -14.69 -0.61 -7.41
N ASP A 31 -14.18 0.21 -8.33
CA ASP A 31 -13.64 -0.19 -9.63
C ASP A 31 -12.11 -0.06 -9.68
N ARG A 32 -11.49 0.27 -8.54
CA ARG A 32 -10.08 0.62 -8.43
C ARG A 32 -9.30 -0.43 -7.66
N LEU A 33 -8.08 -0.69 -8.13
CA LEU A 33 -7.12 -1.57 -7.48
C LEU A 33 -6.16 -0.73 -6.64
N TYR A 34 -6.01 -1.14 -5.38
CA TYR A 34 -5.15 -0.53 -4.39
C TYR A 34 -4.13 -1.53 -3.87
N GLY A 35 -3.03 -0.99 -3.37
CA GLY A 35 -1.99 -1.72 -2.67
C GLY A 35 -1.66 -1.02 -1.36
N THR A 36 -1.30 -1.81 -0.36
CA THR A 36 -0.68 -1.31 0.87
C THR A 36 0.40 -2.27 1.32
N ASP A 37 1.34 -1.78 2.12
CA ASP A 37 2.35 -2.64 2.74
C ASP A 37 1.65 -3.70 3.61
N ALA A 38 1.93 -4.98 3.33
CA ALA A 38 1.29 -6.10 4.02
C ALA A 38 1.58 -6.09 5.53
N SER A 39 2.70 -5.52 5.97
CA SER A 39 3.05 -5.39 7.39
C SER A 39 2.13 -4.43 8.15
N GLN A 40 1.41 -3.53 7.46
CA GLN A 40 0.41 -2.67 8.08
C GLN A 40 -0.89 -3.43 8.39
N VAL A 41 -1.12 -4.59 7.75
CA VAL A 41 -2.37 -5.35 7.89
C VAL A 41 -2.19 -6.46 8.92
N LEU A 42 -2.90 -6.35 10.04
CA LEU A 42 -2.90 -7.37 11.09
C LEU A 42 -3.70 -8.60 10.68
N ARG A 43 -4.87 -8.38 10.07
CA ARG A 43 -5.81 -9.43 9.65
C ARG A 43 -6.90 -8.89 8.73
N ILE A 44 -7.67 -9.80 8.12
CA ILE A 44 -8.80 -9.47 7.27
C ILE A 44 -10.08 -10.05 7.84
N GLU A 45 -11.02 -9.20 8.23
CA GLU A 45 -12.29 -9.59 8.86
C GLU A 45 -13.49 -9.42 7.92
N ARG A 46 -14.68 -9.76 8.43
CA ARG A 46 -15.95 -9.32 7.86
C ARG A 46 -16.18 -7.87 8.29
N ALA A 47 -16.60 -7.03 7.34
CA ALA A 47 -16.88 -5.65 7.64
C ALA A 47 -18.12 -5.49 8.53
N LEU A 48 -18.05 -4.54 9.47
CA LEU A 48 -19.13 -4.08 10.34
C LEU A 48 -19.66 -2.73 9.85
N PRO A 49 -20.92 -2.35 10.16
CA PRO A 49 -21.49 -1.06 9.75
C PRO A 49 -20.62 0.16 10.08
N GLU A 50 -19.98 0.16 11.25
CA GLU A 50 -19.14 1.22 11.81
C GLU A 50 -17.70 1.26 11.25
N ASP A 51 -17.30 0.26 10.47
CA ASP A 51 -15.97 0.23 9.87
C ASP A 51 -15.79 1.39 8.87
N LEU A 52 -14.55 1.82 8.75
CA LEU A 52 -14.18 2.99 7.97
C LEU A 52 -14.50 2.79 6.49
N SER A 53 -15.23 3.75 5.92
CA SER A 53 -15.41 3.90 4.48
C SER A 53 -14.84 5.25 4.08
N VAL A 54 -13.97 5.29 3.08
CA VAL A 54 -13.27 6.51 2.66
C VAL A 54 -13.73 6.90 1.26
N PRO A 55 -14.61 7.89 1.09
CA PRO A 55 -15.18 8.22 -0.22
C PRO A 55 -14.14 8.58 -1.29
N SER A 56 -12.99 9.14 -0.89
CA SER A 56 -11.89 9.45 -1.81
C SER A 56 -11.18 8.21 -2.37
N LEU A 57 -11.33 7.03 -1.74
CA LEU A 57 -10.93 5.74 -2.30
C LEU A 57 -11.96 5.17 -3.30
N GLY A 58 -13.11 5.82 -3.44
CA GLY A 58 -14.21 5.38 -4.29
C GLY A 58 -15.38 4.81 -3.49
N GLU A 59 -16.48 4.59 -4.21
CA GLU A 59 -17.71 4.01 -3.65
C GLU A 59 -17.60 2.49 -3.56
N LEU A 60 -17.92 1.93 -2.39
CA LEU A 60 -17.93 0.49 -2.18
C LEU A 60 -19.08 -0.16 -2.96
N ARG A 61 -18.80 -1.25 -3.67
CA ARG A 61 -19.84 -2.05 -4.36
C ARG A 61 -20.55 -3.00 -3.40
N ARG A 62 -19.81 -3.62 -2.49
CA ARG A 62 -20.26 -4.62 -1.52
C ARG A 62 -19.76 -4.31 -0.11
N GLY A 63 -18.50 -3.91 0.04
CA GLY A 63 -17.87 -3.53 1.31
C GLY A 63 -17.99 -4.58 2.41
N ARG A 64 -17.86 -5.88 2.09
CA ARG A 64 -18.11 -7.00 3.03
C ARG A 64 -16.88 -7.44 3.82
N ARG A 65 -15.70 -6.93 3.48
CA ARG A 65 -14.43 -7.26 4.14
C ARG A 65 -13.83 -6.00 4.74
N ALA A 66 -13.08 -6.17 5.81
CA ALA A 66 -12.31 -5.09 6.42
C ALA A 66 -10.85 -5.49 6.54
N LEU A 67 -9.94 -4.58 6.16
CA LEU A 67 -8.54 -4.65 6.52
C LEU A 67 -8.38 -4.08 7.93
N VAL A 68 -7.87 -4.88 8.85
CA VAL A 68 -7.63 -4.46 10.25
C VAL A 68 -6.16 -4.08 10.40
N PHE A 69 -5.90 -2.90 10.96
CA PHE A 69 -4.57 -2.34 11.15
C PHE A 69 -4.47 -1.55 12.45
N SER A 70 -3.24 -1.38 12.95
CA SER A 70 -2.98 -0.61 14.17
C SER A 70 -2.97 0.90 13.90
N THR A 71 -3.50 1.66 14.84
CA THR A 71 -3.43 3.12 14.93
C THR A 71 -3.02 3.54 16.33
N SER A 72 -2.77 4.84 16.57
CA SER A 72 -2.42 5.33 17.91
C SER A 72 -3.52 5.10 18.96
N GLN A 73 -4.77 4.86 18.57
CA GLN A 73 -5.88 4.63 19.51
C GLN A 73 -6.52 3.26 19.42
N GLY A 74 -5.76 2.30 18.92
CA GLY A 74 -6.14 0.89 18.85
C GLY A 74 -6.28 0.44 17.41
N GLU A 75 -7.24 -0.43 17.15
CA GLU A 75 -7.43 -1.00 15.82
C GLU A 75 -8.38 -0.14 14.97
N ALA A 76 -8.00 0.06 13.71
CA ALA A 76 -8.87 0.62 12.69
C ALA A 76 -9.15 -0.40 11.61
N HIS A 77 -10.36 -0.31 11.05
CA HIS A 77 -10.93 -1.30 10.16
C HIS A 77 -11.35 -0.59 8.87
N LEU A 78 -10.66 -0.81 7.76
CA LEU A 78 -10.99 -0.21 6.46
C LEU A 78 -11.84 -1.17 5.64
N LYS A 79 -13.06 -0.77 5.29
CA LYS A 79 -13.92 -1.55 4.40
C LYS A 79 -13.33 -1.61 2.99
N VAL A 80 -13.37 -2.81 2.42
CA VAL A 80 -12.93 -3.11 1.05
C VAL A 80 -13.92 -4.06 0.37
N ASP A 81 -13.93 -4.04 -0.96
CA ASP A 81 -14.79 -4.92 -1.75
C ASP A 81 -14.20 -6.31 -1.92
N VAL A 82 -12.91 -6.37 -2.25
CA VAL A 82 -12.18 -7.60 -2.52
C VAL A 82 -10.78 -7.48 -1.92
N VAL A 83 -10.31 -8.55 -1.31
CA VAL A 83 -8.89 -8.71 -0.98
C VAL A 83 -8.31 -9.79 -1.87
N HIS A 84 -7.21 -9.46 -2.53
CA HIS A 84 -6.47 -10.36 -3.40
C HIS A 84 -5.32 -11.01 -2.62
N ALA A 85 -4.18 -11.25 -3.28
CA ALA A 85 -3.00 -11.83 -2.66
C ALA A 85 -2.04 -10.75 -2.14
N VAL A 86 -1.17 -11.15 -1.21
CA VAL A 86 0.10 -10.47 -0.96
C VAL A 86 1.07 -10.90 -2.05
N ARG A 87 1.80 -9.94 -2.64
CA ARG A 87 2.86 -10.24 -3.61
C ARG A 87 4.08 -9.35 -3.34
N PRO A 88 5.30 -9.91 -3.47
CA PRO A 88 6.50 -9.10 -3.44
C PRO A 88 6.56 -8.20 -4.68
N ILE A 89 7.00 -6.96 -4.49
CA ILE A 89 7.21 -5.98 -5.55
C ILE A 89 8.60 -5.38 -5.36
N LEU A 90 9.44 -5.49 -6.40
CA LEU A 90 10.73 -4.81 -6.45
C LEU A 90 10.53 -3.30 -6.24
N ILE A 91 11.32 -2.69 -5.37
CA ILE A 91 11.28 -1.26 -5.10
C ILE A 91 11.44 -0.44 -6.40
N ALA A 92 12.27 -0.93 -7.33
CA ALA A 92 12.48 -0.32 -8.65
C ALA A 92 11.19 -0.21 -9.51
N ASN A 93 10.17 -1.02 -9.23
CA ASN A 93 8.88 -1.01 -9.92
C ASN A 93 7.85 -0.06 -9.27
N LEU A 94 8.16 0.48 -8.09
CA LEU A 94 7.34 1.50 -7.43
C LEU A 94 7.58 2.87 -8.08
N ARG A 95 6.50 3.64 -8.21
CA ARG A 95 6.53 4.98 -8.80
C ARG A 95 5.95 5.99 -7.83
N GLN A 96 6.67 7.08 -7.62
CA GLN A 96 6.11 8.25 -6.96
C GLN A 96 5.12 8.94 -7.91
N LEU A 97 4.01 9.43 -7.37
CA LEU A 97 3.06 10.21 -8.16
C LEU A 97 3.64 11.61 -8.42
N PRO A 98 3.54 12.15 -9.65
CA PRO A 98 3.93 13.52 -9.94
C PRO A 98 3.11 14.52 -9.10
N PRO A 99 3.69 15.66 -8.67
CA PRO A 99 2.96 16.67 -7.89
C PRO A 99 1.69 17.23 -8.57
N ALA A 100 1.63 17.16 -9.90
CA ALA A 100 0.45 17.60 -10.67
C ALA A 100 -0.75 16.65 -10.52
N VAL A 101 -0.52 15.41 -10.10
CA VAL A 101 -1.59 14.49 -9.70
C VAL A 101 -2.01 14.96 -8.32
N ASN A 102 -3.14 15.65 -8.22
CA ASN A 102 -3.76 16.05 -6.95
C ASN A 102 -4.26 14.80 -6.20
N ALA A 103 -3.32 13.96 -5.76
CA ALA A 103 -3.56 12.70 -5.11
C ALA A 103 -4.05 12.94 -3.68
N ALA A 104 -4.81 11.98 -3.16
CA ALA A 104 -5.24 12.07 -1.77
C ALA A 104 -4.00 11.98 -0.83
N PRO A 105 -4.01 12.64 0.34
CA PRO A 105 -2.85 12.72 1.23
C PRO A 105 -2.28 11.37 1.68
N PHE A 106 -3.13 10.35 1.75
CA PHE A 106 -2.74 8.99 2.10
C PHE A 106 -2.15 8.18 0.93
N THR A 107 -2.11 8.73 -0.28
CA THR A 107 -1.55 8.06 -1.46
C THR A 107 -0.05 8.28 -1.50
N ILE A 108 0.72 7.19 -1.37
CA ILE A 108 2.18 7.24 -1.30
C ILE A 108 2.85 6.99 -2.66
N GLY A 109 2.14 6.38 -3.60
CA GLY A 109 2.68 6.08 -4.92
C GLY A 109 1.75 5.24 -5.78
N ALA A 110 2.33 4.61 -6.79
CA ALA A 110 1.66 3.64 -7.63
C ALA A 110 2.63 2.54 -8.11
N CYS A 111 2.08 1.40 -8.49
CA CYS A 111 2.80 0.39 -9.26
C CYS A 111 1.88 -0.16 -10.36
N LEU A 112 2.42 -1.06 -11.19
CA LEU A 112 1.64 -1.79 -12.18
C LEU A 112 1.56 -3.26 -11.78
N ASP A 113 0.33 -3.78 -11.74
CA ASP A 113 0.08 -5.23 -11.72
C ASP A 113 -0.32 -5.64 -13.14
N GLN A 114 0.65 -6.22 -13.86
CA GLN A 114 0.56 -6.48 -15.31
C GLN A 114 0.31 -5.18 -16.10
N THR A 115 -0.95 -4.87 -16.41
CA THR A 115 -1.37 -3.66 -17.13
C THR A 115 -2.32 -2.78 -16.31
N ARG A 116 -2.60 -3.16 -15.05
CA ARG A 116 -3.51 -2.42 -14.17
C ARG A 116 -2.72 -1.50 -13.26
N LEU A 117 -3.13 -0.23 -13.24
CA LEU A 117 -2.62 0.74 -12.28
C LEU A 117 -3.08 0.36 -10.88
N VAL A 118 -2.14 0.27 -9.96
CA VAL A 118 -2.38 0.02 -8.54
C VAL A 118 -1.96 1.28 -7.79
N LEU A 119 -2.89 1.90 -7.07
CA LEU A 119 -2.55 3.03 -6.20
C LEU A 119 -2.09 2.51 -4.85
N LEU A 120 -0.91 2.95 -4.42
CA LEU A 120 -0.33 2.57 -3.14
C LEU A 120 -0.78 3.57 -2.08
N ILE A 121 -1.37 3.06 -0.99
CA ILE A 121 -1.86 3.87 0.11
C ILE A 121 -1.26 3.44 1.45
N ASP A 122 -1.11 4.41 2.34
CA ASP A 122 -0.78 4.20 3.74
C ASP A 122 -2.08 4.08 4.55
N LEU A 123 -2.28 2.97 5.26
CA LEU A 123 -3.52 2.72 6.01
C LEU A 123 -3.65 3.63 7.22
N VAL A 124 -2.54 3.92 7.92
CA VAL A 124 -2.52 4.76 9.11
C VAL A 124 -2.87 6.19 8.74
N GLU A 125 -2.25 6.72 7.68
CA GLU A 125 -2.57 8.05 7.16
C GLU A 125 -3.99 8.09 6.57
N THR A 126 -4.45 6.99 5.96
CA THR A 126 -5.85 6.87 5.54
C THR A 126 -6.80 7.07 6.72
N ALA A 127 -6.62 6.34 7.84
CA ALA A 127 -7.46 6.51 9.04
C ALA A 127 -7.37 7.93 9.62
N ARG A 128 -6.16 8.49 9.65
CA ARG A 128 -5.87 9.84 10.14
C ARG A 128 -6.69 10.90 9.42
N THR A 129 -6.73 10.85 8.08
CA THR A 129 -7.50 11.82 7.27
C THR A 129 -9.01 11.75 7.51
N GLN A 130 -9.50 10.69 8.13
CA GLN A 130 -10.91 10.50 8.48
C GLN A 130 -11.21 10.87 9.94
N GLY A 131 -10.24 11.45 10.66
CA GLY A 131 -10.39 11.84 12.06
C GLY A 131 -10.31 10.68 13.07
N ARG A 132 -9.82 9.50 12.63
CA ARG A 132 -9.49 8.40 13.54
C ARG A 132 -7.98 8.44 13.79
N HIS A 133 -7.60 8.87 14.99
CA HIS A 133 -6.23 8.86 15.51
C HIS A 133 -6.17 7.89 16.67
#